data_AF-A0A1G2PD78-F1
#
_entry.id   AF-A0A1G2PD78-F1
#
_cell.length_a   1.000
_cell.length_b   1.000
_cell.length_c   1.000
_cell.angle_alpha   90.00
_cell.angle_beta   90.00
_cell.angle_gamma   90.00
#
_symmetry.space_group_name_H-M   'P 1'
#
loop_
_entity.id
_entity.type
_entity.pdbx_description
1 polymer ?
#
loop_
_entity_poly.entity_id
_entity_poly.type
_entity_poly.pdbx_seq_one_letter_code
_entity_poly.pdbx_strand_id
1 'polypeptide(L)'
;MDHGSLVTQKKIILDNILNFNDLEKKLAEEGSKLFVKILPDWITENLETKDQNHEEATFTKKIKKTDGLIDIEKGDPYKNYLKFLAYSAWPQVYFFIKKKHNLTPALPLANGREKEKIRVIIKEAEFKDDKFIIKKVLPEGKKEMSYADFLRGLI
;
A
#
# COMPACT_ATOMS: atom_id res chain seq x y z
N MET A 1 4.65 22.86 -7.82
CA MET A 1 5.06 21.63 -7.11
C MET A 1 6.05 20.93 -8.02
N ASP A 2 7.23 20.55 -7.54
CA ASP A 2 8.23 19.73 -8.24
C ASP A 2 8.43 20.03 -9.75
N HIS A 3 8.48 21.31 -10.13
CA HIS A 3 8.68 21.76 -11.53
C HIS A 3 10.10 22.27 -11.81
N GLY A 4 11.02 22.15 -10.85
CA GLY A 4 12.41 22.58 -11.04
C GLY A 4 13.15 21.70 -12.05
N SER A 5 14.17 22.25 -12.70
CA SER A 5 15.03 21.50 -13.62
C SER A 5 15.73 20.33 -12.91
N LEU A 6 15.92 19.23 -13.61
CA LEU A 6 16.58 18.03 -13.10
C LEU A 6 18.08 18.25 -13.04
N VAL A 7 18.64 18.18 -11.82
CA VAL A 7 20.09 18.23 -11.58
C VAL A 7 20.75 16.90 -11.90
N THR A 8 20.12 15.80 -11.48
CA THR A 8 20.61 14.45 -11.74
C THR A 8 19.47 13.45 -11.63
N GLN A 9 19.64 12.28 -12.24
CA GLN A 9 18.69 11.18 -12.15
C GLN A 9 19.42 9.86 -12.21
N LYS A 10 18.91 8.86 -11.47
CA LYS A 10 19.37 7.48 -11.55
C LYS A 10 18.18 6.55 -11.74
N LYS A 11 18.22 5.73 -12.78
CA LYS A 11 17.28 4.62 -12.98
C LYS A 11 17.73 3.42 -12.16
N ILE A 12 16.79 2.79 -11.48
CA ILE A 12 17.02 1.56 -10.70
C ILE A 12 16.18 0.46 -11.33
N ILE A 13 16.81 -0.68 -11.60
CA ILE A 13 16.12 -1.89 -12.06
C ILE A 13 15.73 -2.69 -10.82
N LEU A 14 14.50 -3.18 -10.80
CA LEU A 14 13.98 -4.04 -9.73
C LEU A 14 13.84 -5.46 -10.29
N ASP A 15 14.54 -6.41 -9.67
CA ASP A 15 14.49 -7.83 -10.06
C ASP A 15 13.18 -8.50 -9.63
N ASN A 16 12.53 -7.94 -8.61
CA ASN A 16 11.26 -8.41 -8.08
C ASN A 16 10.39 -7.23 -7.64
N ILE A 17 9.09 -7.47 -7.54
CA ILE A 17 8.16 -6.48 -6.99
C ILE A 17 8.44 -6.35 -5.49
N LEU A 18 8.65 -5.12 -5.03
CA LEU A 18 8.89 -4.77 -3.64
C LEU A 18 7.64 -4.17 -3.01
N ASN A 19 7.48 -4.36 -1.70
CA ASN A 19 6.52 -3.56 -0.94
C ASN A 19 7.05 -2.14 -0.71
N PHE A 20 6.19 -1.27 -0.19
CA PHE A 20 6.53 0.14 0.07
C PHE A 20 7.78 0.31 0.93
N ASN A 21 7.89 -0.40 2.06
CA ASN A 21 9.01 -0.23 3.00
C ASN A 21 10.35 -0.63 2.36
N ASP A 22 10.35 -1.75 1.63
CA ASP A 22 11.56 -2.24 0.97
C ASP A 22 12.00 -1.29 -0.16
N LEU A 23 11.04 -0.79 -0.95
CA LEU A 23 11.31 0.17 -2.00
C LEU A 23 11.77 1.52 -1.43
N GLU A 24 11.14 2.01 -0.37
CA GLU A 24 11.50 3.25 0.32
C GLU A 24 12.95 3.18 0.81
N LYS A 25 13.32 2.11 1.51
CA LYS A 25 14.69 1.90 1.98
C LYS A 25 15.68 1.89 0.81
N LYS A 26 15.39 1.14 -0.25
CA LYS A 26 16.26 1.04 -1.43
C LYS A 26 16.45 2.41 -2.10
N LEU A 27 15.38 3.17 -2.29
CA LEU A 27 15.43 4.50 -2.90
C LEU A 27 16.14 5.52 -2.01
N ALA A 28 15.96 5.46 -0.69
CA ALA A 28 16.66 6.33 0.24
C ALA A 28 18.18 6.10 0.20
N GLU A 29 18.62 4.83 0.18
CA GLU A 29 20.03 4.48 0.06
C GLU A 29 20.63 4.94 -1.28
N GLU A 30 19.96 4.67 -2.39
CA GLU A 30 20.44 5.06 -3.72
C GLU A 30 20.41 6.58 -3.93
N GLY A 31 19.39 7.26 -3.40
CA GLY A 31 19.28 8.71 -3.41
C GLY A 31 20.39 9.37 -2.59
N SER A 32 20.72 8.84 -1.42
CA SER A 32 21.84 9.33 -0.59
C SER A 32 23.18 9.18 -1.30
N LYS A 33 23.45 8.00 -1.89
CA LYS A 33 24.67 7.78 -2.68
C LYS A 33 24.77 8.75 -3.87
N LEU A 34 23.66 8.96 -4.58
CA LEU A 34 23.61 9.88 -5.71
C LEU A 34 23.87 11.32 -5.26
N PHE A 35 23.23 11.73 -4.17
CA PHE A 35 23.39 13.07 -3.59
C PHE A 35 24.84 13.36 -3.17
N VAL A 36 25.47 12.45 -2.41
CA VAL A 36 26.87 12.61 -1.99
C VAL A 36 27.81 12.67 -3.21
N LYS A 37 27.53 11.88 -4.25
CA LYS A 37 28.32 11.88 -5.48
C LYS A 37 28.28 13.24 -6.19
N ILE A 38 27.11 13.87 -6.29
CA ILE A 38 26.96 15.12 -7.06
C ILE A 38 27.28 16.39 -6.26
N LEU A 39 27.36 16.30 -4.94
CA LEU A 39 27.49 17.46 -4.06
C LEU A 39 28.73 18.34 -4.36
N PRO A 40 29.93 17.80 -4.63
CA PRO A 40 31.09 18.63 -4.98
C PRO A 40 30.91 19.43 -6.27
N ASP A 41 30.37 18.79 -7.31
CA ASP A 41 30.13 19.43 -8.61
C ASP A 41 29.02 20.48 -8.52
N TRP A 42 28.04 20.25 -7.64
CA TRP A 42 26.99 21.23 -7.33
C TRP A 42 27.56 22.48 -6.65
N ILE A 43 28.43 22.33 -5.65
CA ILE A 43 29.04 23.45 -4.92
C ILE A 43 29.94 24.30 -5.84
N THR A 44 30.57 23.66 -6.82
CA THR A 44 31.46 24.32 -7.78
C THR A 44 30.75 24.82 -9.04
N GLU A 45 29.42 24.74 -9.09
CA GLU A 45 28.57 25.16 -10.22
C GLU A 45 28.92 24.47 -11.55
N ASN A 46 29.47 23.24 -11.48
CA ASN A 46 29.91 22.45 -12.63
C ASN A 46 28.84 21.47 -13.15
N LEU A 47 27.60 21.58 -12.66
CA LEU A 47 26.48 20.74 -13.10
C LEU A 47 25.53 21.51 -13.99
N GLU A 48 25.30 20.98 -15.19
CA GLU A 48 24.21 21.43 -16.06
C GLU A 48 22.89 20.78 -15.63
N THR A 49 21.85 21.61 -15.49
CA THR A 49 20.50 21.12 -15.19
C THR A 49 19.71 20.95 -16.49
N LYS A 50 18.77 19.99 -16.49
CA LYS A 50 17.93 19.69 -17.64
C LYS A 50 16.47 19.98 -17.33
N ASP A 51 15.78 20.70 -18.20
CA ASP A 51 14.34 20.93 -18.03
C ASP A 51 13.53 19.64 -18.15
N GLN A 52 12.45 19.56 -17.38
CA GLN A 52 11.54 18.41 -17.38
C GLN A 52 10.68 18.41 -18.65
N ASN A 53 10.44 17.23 -19.22
CA ASN A 53 9.44 17.08 -20.30
C ASN A 53 8.03 17.16 -19.70
N HIS A 54 7.36 18.29 -19.87
CA HIS A 54 6.01 18.52 -19.33
C HIS A 54 4.93 17.63 -19.97
N GLU A 55 5.14 17.13 -21.18
CA GLU A 55 4.20 16.21 -21.84
C GLU A 55 4.20 14.81 -21.20
N GLU A 56 5.30 14.43 -20.55
CA GLU A 56 5.45 13.16 -19.83
C GLU A 56 5.13 13.27 -18.33
N ALA A 57 4.81 14.47 -17.85
CA ALA A 57 4.57 14.71 -16.44
C ALA A 57 3.32 13.96 -15.95
N THR A 58 3.49 13.19 -14.88
CA THR A 58 2.38 12.55 -14.17
C THR A 58 2.30 13.06 -12.73
N PHE A 59 1.10 13.04 -12.16
CA PHE A 59 0.86 13.56 -10.83
C PHE A 59 0.41 12.46 -9.88
N THR A 60 1.05 12.42 -8.72
CA THR A 60 0.59 11.61 -7.60
C THR A 60 -0.48 12.37 -6.80
N LYS A 61 -1.30 11.63 -6.05
CA LYS A 61 -2.33 12.20 -5.18
C LYS A 61 -2.02 11.87 -3.74
N LYS A 62 -2.46 12.74 -2.82
CA LYS A 62 -2.40 12.45 -1.39
C LYS A 62 -3.19 11.18 -1.09
N ILE A 63 -2.52 10.20 -0.49
CA ILE A 63 -3.13 8.92 -0.11
C ILE A 63 -4.16 9.17 1.00
N LYS A 64 -5.30 8.50 0.91
CA LYS A 64 -6.42 8.54 1.86
C LYS A 64 -6.66 7.14 2.43
N LYS A 65 -7.32 7.07 3.59
CA LYS A 65 -7.76 5.78 4.16
C LYS A 65 -8.59 4.95 3.18
N THR A 66 -9.43 5.61 2.38
CA THR A 66 -10.29 4.96 1.36
C THR A 66 -9.51 4.26 0.25
N ASP A 67 -8.25 4.65 0.00
CA ASP A 67 -7.46 4.03 -1.08
C ASP A 67 -7.06 2.59 -0.74
N GLY A 68 -6.97 2.28 0.57
CA GLY A 68 -6.76 0.94 1.09
C GLY A 68 -7.98 0.02 0.98
N LEU A 69 -9.16 0.54 0.65
CA LEU A 69 -10.33 -0.30 0.39
C LEU A 69 -10.14 -1.08 -0.90
N ILE A 70 -10.35 -2.39 -0.82
CA ILE A 70 -10.41 -3.30 -1.97
C ILE A 70 -11.71 -4.08 -2.01
N ASP A 71 -12.02 -4.60 -3.20
CA ASP A 71 -13.08 -5.58 -3.41
C ASP A 71 -12.44 -6.95 -3.66
N ILE A 72 -12.66 -7.91 -2.75
CA ILE A 72 -12.09 -9.26 -2.84
C ILE A 72 -12.97 -10.23 -3.65
N GLU A 73 -14.21 -9.84 -3.97
CA GLU A 73 -15.16 -10.68 -4.71
C GLU A 73 -15.18 -10.32 -6.21
N LYS A 74 -15.18 -9.02 -6.53
CA LYS A 74 -15.30 -8.50 -7.89
C LYS A 74 -14.08 -7.71 -8.35
N GLY A 75 -13.13 -7.44 -7.45
CA GLY A 75 -11.94 -6.67 -7.78
C GLY A 75 -10.91 -7.48 -8.57
N ASP A 76 -10.05 -6.75 -9.27
CA ASP A 76 -8.91 -7.31 -9.98
C ASP A 76 -7.87 -7.86 -8.98
N PRO A 77 -7.57 -9.18 -8.99
CA PRO A 77 -6.68 -9.79 -8.03
C PRO A 77 -5.26 -9.18 -8.04
N TYR A 78 -4.73 -8.87 -9.22
CA TYR A 78 -3.38 -8.33 -9.35
C TYR A 78 -3.31 -6.89 -8.83
N LYS A 79 -4.30 -6.03 -9.15
CA LYS A 79 -4.39 -4.67 -8.59
C LYS A 79 -4.57 -4.68 -7.07
N ASN A 80 -5.34 -5.61 -6.53
CA ASN A 80 -5.48 -5.78 -5.09
C ASN A 80 -4.14 -6.17 -4.44
N TYR A 81 -3.37 -7.05 -5.07
CA TYR A 81 -2.04 -7.41 -4.62
C TYR A 81 -1.05 -6.23 -4.68
N LEU A 82 -1.03 -5.47 -5.78
CA LEU A 82 -0.18 -4.28 -5.89
C LEU A 82 -0.54 -3.22 -4.83
N LYS A 83 -1.83 -3.01 -4.54
CA LYS A 83 -2.27 -2.16 -3.43
C LYS A 83 -1.79 -2.69 -2.08
N PHE A 84 -1.85 -4.02 -1.86
CA PHE A 84 -1.38 -4.64 -0.63
C PHE A 84 0.11 -4.37 -0.41
N LEU A 85 0.92 -4.44 -1.46
CA LEU A 85 2.35 -4.09 -1.43
C LEU A 85 2.59 -2.59 -1.23
N ALA A 86 1.88 -1.74 -1.99
CA ALA A 86 2.05 -0.28 -1.97
C ALA A 86 1.59 0.38 -0.65
N TYR A 87 0.62 -0.22 0.04
CA TYR A 87 0.04 0.33 1.26
C TYR A 87 0.43 -0.47 2.51
N SER A 88 1.58 -1.17 2.49
CA SER A 88 2.04 -2.01 3.60
C SER A 88 2.22 -1.24 4.91
N ALA A 89 2.66 0.02 4.85
CA ALA A 89 2.76 0.90 6.02
C ALA A 89 1.42 1.59 6.34
N TRP A 90 0.89 2.34 5.39
CA TRP A 90 -0.36 3.09 5.50
C TRP A 90 -0.99 3.24 4.11
N PRO A 91 -2.34 3.21 3.96
CA PRO A 91 -3.38 3.02 4.98
C PRO A 91 -3.63 1.57 5.42
N GLN A 92 -2.81 0.61 4.95
CA GLN A 92 -3.12 -0.82 4.93
C GLN A 92 -4.34 -1.15 4.06
N VAL A 93 -4.29 -2.31 3.43
CA VAL A 93 -5.39 -2.81 2.60
C VAL A 93 -6.43 -3.50 3.47
N TYR A 94 -7.70 -3.20 3.22
CA TYR A 94 -8.82 -3.77 3.95
C TYR A 94 -10.04 -3.95 3.06
N PHE A 95 -10.96 -4.80 3.50
CA PHE A 95 -12.27 -4.98 2.88
C PHE A 95 -13.36 -4.98 3.96
N PHE A 96 -14.62 -4.93 3.52
CA PHE A 96 -15.78 -5.04 4.39
C PHE A 96 -16.54 -6.34 4.10
N ILE A 97 -16.95 -7.04 5.15
CA ILE A 97 -17.76 -8.25 5.04
C ILE A 97 -18.96 -8.19 6.01
N LYS A 98 -20.11 -8.71 5.58
CA LYS A 98 -21.31 -8.79 6.42
C LYS A 98 -21.10 -9.86 7.50
N LYS A 99 -21.46 -9.55 8.75
CA LYS A 99 -21.52 -10.55 9.82
C LYS A 99 -22.79 -11.38 9.59
N LYS A 100 -22.70 -12.71 9.47
CA LYS A 100 -23.90 -13.53 9.62
C LYS A 100 -24.31 -13.46 11.10
N HIS A 101 -25.57 -13.11 11.36
CA HIS A 101 -26.17 -13.24 12.69
C HIS A 101 -25.86 -14.64 13.22
N ASN A 102 -25.13 -14.76 14.34
CA ASN A 102 -25.22 -15.86 15.34
C ASN A 102 -23.98 -16.06 16.24
N LEU A 103 -22.85 -15.38 16.01
CA LEU A 103 -21.68 -15.54 16.89
C LEU A 103 -21.30 -14.21 17.55
N THR A 104 -21.51 -14.14 18.87
CA THR A 104 -21.23 -13.04 19.83
C THR A 104 -22.14 -11.80 19.75
N PRO A 105 -22.63 -11.28 20.90
CA PRO A 105 -23.32 -9.99 20.95
C PRO A 105 -22.44 -8.96 20.26
N ALA A 106 -22.99 -8.23 19.28
CA ALA A 106 -22.28 -7.10 18.71
C ALA A 106 -21.87 -6.16 19.85
N LEU A 107 -20.63 -5.67 19.86
CA LEU A 107 -20.32 -4.51 20.70
C LEU A 107 -21.30 -3.41 20.25
N PRO A 108 -22.16 -2.91 21.14
CA PRO A 108 -23.06 -1.82 20.78
C PRO A 108 -22.19 -0.65 20.33
N LEU A 109 -22.51 -0.09 19.15
CA LEU A 109 -22.03 1.27 18.86
C LEU A 109 -22.61 2.19 19.95
N ALA A 110 -21.95 3.31 20.25
CA ALA A 110 -22.34 4.27 21.29
C ALA A 110 -23.80 4.81 21.14
N ASN A 111 -24.49 4.47 20.06
CA ASN A 111 -25.86 4.81 19.70
C ASN A 111 -26.81 3.59 19.59
N GLY A 112 -26.42 2.42 20.11
CA GLY A 112 -27.27 1.21 20.15
C GLY A 112 -27.49 0.51 18.81
N ARG A 113 -26.76 0.87 17.75
CA ARG A 113 -26.87 0.23 16.42
C ARG A 113 -25.83 -0.88 16.25
N GLU A 114 -26.24 -2.01 15.69
CA GLU A 114 -25.31 -3.06 15.24
C GLU A 114 -24.64 -2.63 13.92
N LYS A 115 -23.33 -2.85 13.80
CA LYS A 115 -22.58 -2.57 12.56
C LYS A 115 -22.80 -3.74 11.60
N GLU A 116 -23.58 -3.53 10.52
CA GLU A 116 -23.91 -4.59 9.54
C GLU A 116 -22.69 -5.19 8.83
N LYS A 117 -21.59 -4.42 8.74
CA LYS A 117 -20.34 -4.82 8.10
C LYS A 117 -19.18 -4.59 9.05
N ILE A 118 -18.29 -5.57 9.10
CA ILE A 118 -17.02 -5.46 9.82
C ILE A 118 -15.89 -5.13 8.85
N ARG A 119 -14.96 -4.27 9.28
CA ARG A 119 -13.74 -4.00 8.54
C ARG A 119 -12.71 -5.08 8.84
N VAL A 120 -12.06 -5.59 7.81
CA VAL A 120 -11.04 -6.64 7.91
C VAL A 120 -9.78 -6.15 7.20
N ILE A 121 -8.71 -5.94 7.96
CA ILE A 121 -7.40 -5.56 7.41
C ILE A 121 -6.66 -6.82 7.00
N ILE A 122 -6.02 -6.80 5.83
CA ILE A 122 -5.17 -7.90 5.36
C ILE A 122 -3.77 -7.72 5.93
N LYS A 123 -3.25 -8.75 6.60
CA LYS A 123 -1.93 -8.74 7.25
C LYS A 123 -0.91 -9.57 6.50
N GLU A 124 -1.36 -10.65 5.85
CA GLU A 124 -0.51 -11.50 5.03
C GLU A 124 -1.31 -11.99 3.82
N ALA A 125 -0.73 -11.83 2.64
CA ALA A 125 -1.30 -12.30 1.38
C ALA A 125 -0.19 -12.62 0.36
N GLU A 126 -0.52 -13.44 -0.62
CA GLU A 126 0.35 -13.76 -1.76
C GLU A 126 -0.41 -13.64 -3.07
N PHE A 127 0.33 -13.45 -4.17
CA PHE A 127 -0.23 -13.54 -5.51
C PHE A 127 0.33 -14.78 -6.18
N LYS A 128 -0.57 -15.70 -6.55
CA LYS A 128 -0.21 -16.98 -7.14
C LYS A 128 -1.32 -17.45 -8.07
N ASP A 129 -0.97 -17.99 -9.23
CA ASP A 129 -1.91 -18.53 -10.22
C ASP A 129 -3.04 -17.54 -10.56
N ASP A 130 -2.67 -16.28 -10.81
CA ASP A 130 -3.57 -15.15 -11.08
C ASP A 130 -4.59 -14.82 -9.97
N LYS A 131 -4.34 -15.30 -8.75
CA LYS A 131 -5.21 -15.10 -7.60
C LYS A 131 -4.49 -14.35 -6.48
N PHE A 132 -5.24 -13.48 -5.82
CA PHE A 132 -4.84 -12.81 -4.60
C PHE A 132 -5.29 -13.66 -3.40
N ILE A 133 -4.35 -14.37 -2.79
CA ILE A 133 -4.61 -15.34 -1.73
C ILE A 133 -4.34 -14.68 -0.38
N ILE A 134 -5.40 -14.49 0.41
CA ILE A 134 -5.32 -13.91 1.74
C ILE A 134 -5.01 -15.01 2.76
N LYS A 135 -3.91 -14.84 3.52
CA LYS A 135 -3.45 -15.81 4.53
C LYS A 135 -3.82 -15.39 5.94
N LYS A 136 -3.59 -14.13 6.30
CA LYS A 136 -3.88 -13.58 7.64
C LYS A 136 -4.62 -12.27 7.56
N VAL A 137 -5.50 -12.07 8.53
CA VAL A 137 -6.34 -10.89 8.66
C VAL A 137 -6.39 -10.38 10.09
N LEU A 138 -6.70 -9.09 10.23
CA LEU A 138 -7.00 -8.42 11.49
C LEU A 138 -8.42 -7.83 11.39
N PRO A 139 -9.44 -8.57 11.88
CA PRO A 139 -10.80 -8.04 11.99
C PRO A 139 -10.87 -6.91 13.02
N GLU A 140 -11.73 -5.92 12.79
CA GLU A 140 -11.96 -4.85 13.75
C GLU A 140 -12.39 -5.40 15.13
N GLY A 141 -11.68 -5.01 16.19
CA GLY A 141 -11.94 -5.46 17.57
C GLY A 141 -11.44 -6.86 17.91
N LYS A 142 -10.72 -7.56 17.01
CA LYS A 142 -10.11 -8.87 17.28
C LYS A 142 -8.59 -8.83 17.14
N LYS A 143 -7.92 -9.92 17.54
CA LYS A 143 -6.51 -10.15 17.26
C LYS A 143 -6.31 -10.64 15.83
N GLU A 144 -5.07 -10.54 15.35
CA GLU A 144 -4.67 -11.13 14.07
C GLU A 144 -4.90 -12.64 14.08
N MET A 145 -5.44 -13.17 12.98
CA MET A 145 -5.79 -14.58 12.83
C MET A 145 -5.68 -15.04 11.37
N SER A 146 -5.71 -16.35 11.15
CA SER A 146 -5.74 -16.91 9.79
C SER A 146 -7.05 -16.53 9.08
N TYR A 147 -6.99 -16.35 7.77
CA TYR A 147 -8.19 -16.04 6.98
C TYR A 147 -9.19 -17.20 7.01
N ALA A 148 -8.72 -18.45 7.06
CA ALA A 148 -9.56 -19.62 7.20
C ALA A 148 -10.34 -19.64 8.53
N ASP A 149 -9.69 -19.34 9.65
CA ASP A 149 -10.35 -19.28 10.96
C ASP A 149 -11.34 -18.10 11.03
N PHE A 150 -10.98 -16.99 10.40
CA PHE A 150 -11.88 -15.86 10.25
C PHE A 150 -13.18 -16.25 9.51
N LEU A 151 -13.07 -16.98 8.39
CA LEU A 151 -14.23 -17.48 7.65
C LEU A 151 -15.05 -18.50 8.43
N ARG A 152 -14.42 -19.41 9.20
CA ARG A 152 -15.14 -20.35 10.08
C ARG A 152 -15.95 -19.65 11.16
N GLY A 153 -15.44 -18.53 11.70
CA GLY A 153 -16.16 -17.73 12.68
C GLY A 153 -17.26 -16.84 12.10
N LEU A 154 -17.41 -16.80 10.77
CA LEU A 154 -18.49 -16.08 10.07
C LEU A 154 -19.64 -16.98 9.62
N ILE A 155 -19.45 -18.31 9.60
CA ILE A 155 -20.48 -19.31 9.25
C ILE A 155 -21.14 -19.76 10.54
#